data_AF-A0A931G9B6-F1
#
_entry.id   AF-A0A931G9B6-F1
#
_cell.length_a   1.000
_cell.length_b   1.000
_cell.length_c   1.000
_cell.angle_alpha   90.00
_cell.angle_beta   90.00
_cell.angle_gamma   90.00
#
_symmetry.space_group_name_H-M   'P 1'
#
loop_
_entity.id
_entity.type
_entity.pdbx_description
1 polymer ?
#
loop_
_entity_poly.entity_id
_entity_poly.type
_entity_poly.pdbx_seq_one_letter_code
_entity_poly.pdbx_strand_id
1 'polypeptide(L)' 'MMTRKLPKSPEPSLENLEKLDGMARRILSEIGIRILSRPYLDLLSEKGISMKADRAVFSPDQVDALLGSAPAQFTLHGIS' A
#
# COMPACT_ATOMS: atom_id res chain seq x y z
N MET A 1 -33.82 21.37 0.83
CA MET A 1 -33.20 20.03 1.02
C MET A 1 -32.03 20.19 1.98
N MET A 2 -32.08 19.59 3.18
CA MET A 2 -30.93 19.55 4.08
C MET A 2 -30.08 18.32 3.75
N THR A 3 -28.85 18.53 3.29
CA THR A 3 -27.86 17.46 3.17
C THR A 3 -27.48 17.00 4.57
N ARG A 4 -28.04 15.86 5.02
CA ARG A 4 -27.55 15.15 6.21
C ARG A 4 -26.10 14.74 5.92
N LYS A 5 -25.13 15.53 6.41
CA LYS A 5 -23.73 15.10 6.43
C LYS A 5 -23.63 13.95 7.42
N LEU A 6 -23.15 12.80 6.94
CA LEU A 6 -22.78 11.68 7.81
C LEU A 6 -21.75 12.18 8.84
N PRO A 7 -21.88 11.78 10.12
CA PRO A 7 -20.87 12.12 11.12
C PRO A 7 -19.53 11.54 10.68
N LYS A 8 -18.45 12.31 10.83
CA LYS A 8 -17.10 11.80 10.61
C LYS A 8 -16.84 10.70 11.65
N SER A 9 -16.40 9.52 11.20
CA SER A 9 -15.89 8.50 12.09
C SER A 9 -14.76 9.08 12.95
N PRO A 10 -14.66 8.73 14.23
CA PRO A 10 -13.56 9.18 15.07
C PRO A 10 -12.24 8.73 14.45
N GLU A 11 -11.31 9.66 14.27
CA GLU A 11 -9.98 9.34 13.80
C GLU A 11 -9.23 8.55 14.89
N PRO A 12 -8.52 7.47 14.53
CA PRO A 12 -7.66 6.77 15.48
C PRO A 12 -6.57 7.71 16.02
N SER A 13 -6.14 7.49 17.26
CA SER A 13 -5.00 8.21 17.83
C SER A 13 -3.72 7.95 17.02
N LEU A 14 -2.77 8.89 17.08
CA LEU A 14 -1.46 8.74 16.44
C LEU A 14 -0.76 7.44 16.87
N GLU A 15 -0.80 7.12 18.16
CA GLU A 15 -0.25 5.86 18.69
C GLU A 15 -0.88 4.62 18.04
N ASN A 16 -2.20 4.65 17.80
CA ASN A 16 -2.89 3.53 17.14
C ASN A 16 -2.53 3.44 15.66
N LEU A 17 -2.30 4.57 14.99
CA LEU A 17 -1.85 4.60 13.60
C LEU A 17 -0.42 4.06 13.45
N GLU A 18 0.50 4.43 14.33
CA GLU A 18 1.88 3.91 14.33
C GLU A 18 1.91 2.39 14.58
N LYS A 19 1.10 1.90 15.53
CA LYS A 19 0.96 0.45 15.76
C LYS A 19 0.39 -0.28 14.54
N LEU A 20 -0.60 0.32 13.88
CA LEU A 20 -1.20 -0.25 12.68
C LEU A 20 -0.20 -0.31 11.53
N ASP A 21 0.55 0.77 11.30
CA ASP A 21 1.57 0.84 10.26
C ASP A 21 2.69 -0.20 10.50
N GLY A 22 3.21 -0.27 11.72
CA GLY A 22 4.22 -1.27 12.08
C GLY A 22 3.74 -2.71 11.88
N MET A 23 2.49 -3.01 12.26
CA MET A 23 1.90 -4.32 12.03
C MET A 23 1.70 -4.62 10.54
N ALA A 24 1.24 -3.64 9.75
CA ALA A 24 1.06 -3.81 8.31
C ALA A 24 2.40 -4.09 7.61
N ARG A 25 3.46 -3.35 7.95
CA ARG A 25 4.81 -3.57 7.43
C ARG A 25 5.35 -4.95 7.78
N ARG A 26 5.11 -5.41 9.01
CA ARG A 26 5.48 -6.77 9.43
C ARG A 26 4.75 -7.85 8.62
N ILE A 27 3.46 -7.66 8.34
CA ILE A 27 2.69 -8.58 7.50
C ILE A 27 3.27 -8.61 6.07
N LEU A 28 3.58 -7.44 5.50
CA LEU A 28 4.15 -7.34 4.16
C LEU A 28 5.55 -7.98 4.04
N SER A 29 6.35 -7.93 5.10
CA SER A 29 7.70 -8.51 5.11
C SER A 29 7.76 -9.99 5.48
N GLU A 30 6.87 -10.47 6.34
CA GLU A 30 6.88 -11.88 6.78
C GLU A 30 5.97 -12.76 5.92
N ILE A 31 4.79 -12.26 5.56
CA ILE A 31 3.73 -13.02 4.87
C ILE A 31 3.69 -12.66 3.39
N GLY A 32 3.82 -11.38 3.06
CA GLY A 32 3.72 -10.86 1.70
C GLY A 32 2.32 -10.98 1.09
N ILE A 33 2.20 -10.54 -0.16
CA ILE A 33 0.94 -10.51 -0.92
C ILE A 33 1.00 -11.56 -2.02
N ARG A 34 -0.03 -12.40 -2.08
CA ARG A 34 -0.18 -13.37 -3.16
C ARG A 34 -0.61 -12.66 -4.44
N ILE A 35 0.15 -12.85 -5.51
CA ILE A 35 -0.16 -12.28 -6.82
C ILE A 35 -0.66 -13.39 -7.74
N LEU A 36 -1.89 -13.27 -8.22
CA LEU A 36 -2.53 -14.31 -9.05
C LEU A 36 -2.12 -14.22 -10.53
N SER A 37 -1.63 -13.05 -10.97
CA SER A 37 -1.18 -12.82 -12.35
C SER A 37 0.29 -13.16 -12.51
N ARG A 38 0.60 -14.19 -13.31
CA ARG A 38 2.00 -14.58 -13.60
C ARG A 38 2.81 -13.48 -14.31
N PRO A 39 2.29 -12.80 -15.35
CA PRO A 39 3.03 -11.70 -15.96
C PRO A 39 3.37 -10.57 -14.98
N TYR A 40 2.52 -10.37 -13.96
CA TYR A 40 2.78 -9.37 -12.94
C TYR A 40 3.82 -9.83 -11.92
N LEU A 41 3.88 -11.13 -11.59
CA LEU A 41 4.94 -11.70 -10.76
C LEU A 41 6.33 -11.45 -11.39
N ASP A 42 6.44 -11.69 -12.69
CA ASP A 42 7.70 -11.50 -13.43
C ASP A 42 8.13 -10.03 -13.40
N LEU A 43 7.20 -9.10 -13.66
CA LEU A 43 7.44 -7.66 -13.59
C LEU A 43 7.91 -7.20 -12.20
N LEU A 44 7.31 -7.74 -11.13
CA LEU A 44 7.71 -7.37 -9.76
C LEU A 44 9.12 -7.90 -9.44
N SER A 45 9.44 -9.11 -9.90
CA SER A 45 10.79 -9.68 -9.76
C SER A 45 11.84 -8.85 -10.51
N GLU A 46 11.54 -8.40 -11.73
CA GLU A 46 12.43 -7.52 -12.51
C GLU A 46 12.67 -6.17 -11.81
N LYS A 47 11.68 -5.67 -11.09
CA LYS A 47 11.78 -4.46 -10.28
C LYS A 47 12.50 -4.67 -8.94
N GLY A 48 13.05 -5.85 -8.69
CA GLY A 48 13.83 -6.16 -7.49
C GLY A 48 12.99 -6.46 -6.25
N ILE A 49 11.69 -6.74 -6.40
CA ILE A 49 10.85 -7.17 -5.28
C ILE A 49 11.14 -8.64 -4.99
N SER A 50 11.30 -8.96 -3.70
CA SER A 50 11.60 -10.33 -3.28
C SER A 50 10.38 -11.23 -3.39
N MET A 51 10.58 -12.42 -3.95
CA MET A 51 9.51 -13.37 -4.21
C MET A 51 9.67 -14.63 -3.34
N LYS A 52 8.59 -15.05 -2.71
CA LYS A 52 8.49 -16.32 -1.97
C LYS A 52 7.38 -17.16 -2.59
N ALA A 53 7.75 -18.05 -3.51
CA ALA A 53 6.83 -18.76 -4.39
C ALA A 53 5.93 -17.80 -5.20
N ASP A 54 4.62 -17.79 -4.96
CA ASP A 54 3.65 -16.92 -5.64
C ASP A 54 3.31 -15.64 -4.85
N ARG A 55 4.17 -15.27 -3.89
CA ARG A 55 3.99 -14.11 -3.02
C ARG A 55 5.11 -13.10 -3.20
N ALA A 56 4.73 -11.84 -3.36
CA ALA A 56 5.63 -10.70 -3.29
C ALA A 56 5.80 -10.27 -1.84
N VAL A 57 7.04 -10.17 -1.40
CA VAL A 57 7.44 -9.80 -0.04
C VAL A 57 8.18 -8.46 -0.09
N PHE A 58 7.87 -7.58 0.87
CA PHE A 58 8.37 -6.21 0.88
C PHE A 58 9.07 -5.92 2.21
N SER A 59 10.33 -5.48 2.18
CA SER A 59 10.97 -4.97 3.39
C SER A 59 10.37 -3.61 3.78
N PRO A 60 10.43 -3.19 5.06
CA PRO A 60 10.01 -1.86 5.48
C PRO A 60 10.65 -0.74 4.65
N ASP A 61 11.96 -0.82 4.41
CA ASP A 61 12.71 0.17 3.63
C ASP A 61 12.23 0.25 2.17
N GLN A 62 11.87 -0.89 1.57
CA GLN A 62 11.30 -0.92 0.22
C GLN A 62 9.93 -0.26 0.18
N VAL A 63 9.10 -0.49 1.20
CA VAL A 63 7.79 0.18 1.31
C VAL A 63 7.97 1.69 1.41
N ASP A 64 8.92 2.17 2.22
CA ASP A 64 9.21 3.61 2.34
C ASP A 64 9.72 4.22 1.04
N ALA A 65 10.63 3.54 0.35
CA ALA A 65 11.14 4.00 -0.93
C ALA A 65 10.02 4.09 -1.99
N LEU A 66 9.14 3.09 -2.05
CA LEU A 66 8.03 3.07 -2.99
C LEU A 66 7.00 4.18 -2.69
N LEU A 67 6.62 4.33 -1.42
CA LEU A 67 5.68 5.39 -1.01
C LEU A 67 6.29 6.78 -1.21
N GLY A 68 7.57 6.96 -0.91
CA GLY A 68 8.29 8.22 -1.12
C GLY A 68 8.41 8.63 -2.58
N SER A 69 8.33 7.68 -3.52
CA SER A 69 8.31 7.97 -4.95
C SER A 69 6.93 8.41 -5.47
N ALA A 70 5.87 8.18 -4.69
CA ALA A 70 4.51 8.50 -5.11
C ALA A 70 4.21 10.01 -4.96
N PRO A 71 3.59 10.65 -5.96
CA PRO A 71 3.22 12.06 -5.84
C PRO A 71 2.11 12.24 -4.79
N ALA A 72 2.26 13.26 -3.94
CA ALA A 72 1.22 13.60 -2.96
C ALA A 72 -0.09 14.08 -3.63
N GLN A 73 0.01 14.62 -4.84
CA GLN A 73 -1.12 15.11 -5.62
C GLN A 73 -0.84 14.93 -7.11
N PHE A 74 -1.88 14.61 -7.88
CA PHE A 74 -1.85 14.58 -9.34
C PHE A 74 -3.16 15.14 -9.88
N THR A 75 -3.14 15.62 -11.12
CA THR A 75 -4.34 16.10 -11.81
C THR A 75 -4.87 15.01 -12.74
N LEU A 76 -6.15 14.66 -12.59
CA LEU A 76 -6.83 13.77 -13.52
C LEU A 76 -7.42 14.61 -14.66
N HIS A 77 -6.88 14.45 -15.86
CA HIS A 77 -7.40 15.12 -17.05
C HIS A 77 -8.60 14.34 -17.62
N GLY A 78 -9.73 15.03 -17.82
CA GLY A 78 -10.89 14.46 -18.49
C GLY A 78 -10.63 14.31 -19.99
N ILE A 79 -10.99 13.15 -20.54
CA ILE A 79 -11.00 12.93 -21.99
C ILE A 79 -12.37 13.39 -22.47
N SER A 80 -12.41 14.44 -23.30
CA SER A 80 -13.61 14.91 -24.02
C SER A 80 -13.69 14.28 -25.40
#